data_AF-C5LK40-F1
#
_entry.id   AF-C5LK40-F1
#
_cell.length_a   1.000
_cell.length_b   1.000
_cell.length_c   1.000
_cell.angle_alpha   90.00
_cell.angle_beta   90.00
_cell.angle_gamma   90.00
#
_symmetry.space_group_name_H-M   'P 1'
#
loop_
_entity.id
_entity.type
_entity.pdbx_description
1 polymer ?
#
loop_
_entity_poly.entity_id
_entity_poly.type
_entity_poly.pdbx_seq_one_letter_code
_entity_poly.pdbx_strand_id
1 'polypeptide(L)'
;TTAGTTGVCAVLTLNDVKDLLPPTEAECCARVLMVKRCHRLGNKCSMKIKTYFDALLGKQDAVEHVLMLPLKSRCPSKCGRPVPPKTGFVVFRESSDAMMARSVGSDQLVNDNAVIKVETYDGF
;
A
#
# COMPACT_ATOMS: atom_id res chain seq x y z
N THR A 1 10.22 -14.08 -22.23
CA THR A 1 11.05 -13.29 -21.29
C THR A 1 10.11 -12.53 -20.38
N THR A 2 9.76 -13.10 -19.22
CA THR A 2 8.82 -12.48 -18.28
C THR A 2 9.61 -11.61 -17.31
N ALA A 3 9.63 -10.30 -17.56
CA ALA A 3 10.09 -9.33 -16.59
C ALA A 3 9.17 -9.42 -15.37
N GLY A 4 9.65 -10.10 -14.32
CA GLY A 4 8.95 -10.17 -13.05
C GLY A 4 8.89 -8.76 -12.47
N THR A 5 7.69 -8.22 -12.34
CA THR A 5 7.43 -7.11 -11.41
C THR A 5 8.01 -7.52 -10.06
N THR A 6 9.13 -6.89 -9.68
CA THR A 6 9.95 -7.28 -8.52
C THR A 6 9.33 -6.87 -7.19
N GLY A 7 8.10 -6.35 -7.21
CA GLY A 7 7.37 -5.93 -6.03
C GLY A 7 6.13 -6.76 -5.73
N VAL A 8 5.94 -7.09 -4.45
CA VAL A 8 4.81 -7.91 -3.98
C VAL A 8 3.59 -7.05 -3.76
N CYS A 9 2.50 -7.36 -4.47
CA CYS A 9 1.17 -6.78 -4.25
C CYS A 9 0.24 -7.86 -3.68
N ALA A 10 0.00 -7.84 -2.38
CA ALA A 10 -0.72 -8.94 -1.71
C ALA A 10 -1.74 -8.45 -0.68
N VAL A 11 -2.71 -9.30 -0.36
CA VAL A 11 -3.57 -9.16 0.81
C VAL A 11 -3.12 -10.21 1.82
N LEU A 12 -2.62 -9.79 2.98
CA LEU A 12 -1.91 -10.65 3.93
C LEU A 12 -2.38 -10.39 5.35
N THR A 13 -2.24 -11.39 6.24
CA THR A 13 -2.57 -11.18 7.65
C THR A 13 -1.62 -10.18 8.27
N LEU A 14 -2.01 -9.57 9.39
CA LEU A 14 -1.16 -8.58 10.06
C LEU A 14 0.21 -9.16 10.47
N ASN A 15 0.26 -10.46 10.83
CA ASN A 15 1.50 -11.12 11.20
C ASN A 15 2.43 -11.23 9.98
N ASP A 16 1.92 -11.75 8.86
CA ASP A 16 2.72 -11.87 7.62
C ASP A 16 3.18 -10.50 7.10
N VAL A 17 2.36 -9.45 7.29
CA VAL A 17 2.77 -8.08 6.95
C VAL A 17 3.93 -7.63 7.82
N LYS A 18 3.89 -7.86 9.14
CA LYS A 18 4.98 -7.48 10.05
C LYS A 18 6.30 -8.16 9.68
N ASP A 19 6.25 -9.41 9.24
CA ASP A 19 7.44 -10.15 8.79
C ASP A 19 8.05 -9.59 7.49
N LEU A 20 7.26 -8.87 6.70
CA LEU A 20 7.68 -8.24 5.43
C LEU A 20 8.01 -6.75 5.56
N LEU A 21 7.73 -6.14 6.70
CA LEU A 21 8.09 -4.75 6.97
C LEU A 21 9.55 -4.67 7.42
N PRO A 22 10.20 -3.51 7.21
CA PRO A 22 11.56 -3.29 7.71
C PRO A 22 11.67 -3.59 9.21
N PRO A 23 12.76 -4.23 9.66
CA PRO A 23 12.87 -4.77 11.02
C PRO A 23 13.05 -3.69 12.09
N THR A 24 13.38 -2.45 11.70
CA THR A 24 13.61 -1.33 12.62
C THR A 24 12.55 -0.24 12.45
N GLU A 25 12.19 0.41 13.55
CA GLU A 25 11.33 1.59 13.57
C GLU A 25 11.87 2.72 12.68
N ALA A 26 13.18 2.95 12.71
CA ALA A 26 13.83 3.97 11.88
C ALA A 26 13.64 3.70 10.39
N GLU A 27 13.78 2.45 9.94
CA GLU A 27 13.54 2.09 8.54
C GLU A 27 12.04 2.14 8.19
N CYS A 28 11.16 1.73 9.10
CA CYS A 28 9.72 1.89 8.91
C CYS A 28 9.34 3.36 8.70
N CYS A 29 9.79 4.25 9.59
CA CYS A 29 9.54 5.69 9.48
C CYS A 29 10.07 6.28 8.18
N ALA A 30 11.23 5.79 7.72
CA ALA A 30 11.91 6.31 6.56
C ALA A 30 11.31 5.82 5.23
N ARG A 31 10.80 4.59 5.18
CA ARG A 31 10.47 3.89 3.92
C ARG A 31 9.03 3.40 3.82
N VAL A 32 8.26 3.43 4.90
CA VAL A 32 6.91 2.83 4.93
C VAL A 32 5.84 3.89 5.10
N LEU A 33 4.86 3.87 4.19
CA LEU A 33 3.66 4.66 4.31
C LEU A 33 2.45 3.75 4.56
N MET A 34 1.67 4.09 5.57
CA MET A 34 0.37 3.50 5.80
C MET A 34 -0.66 4.16 4.88
N VAL A 35 -1.37 3.35 4.11
CA VAL A 35 -2.46 3.79 3.25
C VAL A 35 -3.80 3.35 3.83
N LYS A 36 -4.76 4.26 3.86
CA LYS A 36 -6.12 4.08 4.37
C LYS A 36 -7.14 4.48 3.30
N ARG A 37 -8.40 4.13 3.52
CA ARG A 37 -9.54 4.38 2.61
C ARG A 37 -9.42 3.69 1.24
N CYS A 38 -8.58 2.66 1.10
CA CYS A 38 -8.29 2.02 -0.19
C CYS A 38 -9.47 1.23 -0.81
N HIS A 39 -10.52 0.93 -0.04
CA HIS A 39 -11.69 0.16 -0.50
C HIS A 39 -12.35 0.67 -1.80
N ARG A 40 -12.31 1.99 -2.07
CA ARG A 40 -12.84 2.58 -3.31
C ARG A 40 -12.05 2.21 -4.56
N LEU A 41 -10.81 1.73 -4.41
CA LEU A 41 -9.99 1.23 -5.52
C LEU A 41 -10.41 -0.16 -6.00
N GLY A 42 -11.24 -0.87 -5.22
CA GLY A 42 -11.74 -2.21 -5.53
C GLY A 42 -10.71 -3.32 -5.29
N ASN A 43 -10.96 -4.50 -5.88
CA ASN A 43 -10.17 -5.71 -5.62
C ASN A 43 -8.71 -5.64 -6.12
N LYS A 44 -8.40 -4.74 -7.05
CA LYS A 44 -7.04 -4.49 -7.56
C LYS A 44 -6.36 -3.29 -6.87
N CYS A 45 -6.77 -2.95 -5.65
CA CYS A 45 -6.26 -1.80 -4.92
C CYS A 45 -4.73 -1.81 -4.77
N SER A 46 -4.12 -2.94 -4.42
CA SER A 46 -2.67 -3.07 -4.24
C SER A 46 -1.89 -2.68 -5.49
N MET A 47 -2.28 -3.24 -6.64
CA MET A 47 -1.69 -2.92 -7.95
C MET A 47 -1.91 -1.45 -8.33
N LYS A 48 -3.11 -0.90 -8.11
CA LYS A 48 -3.40 0.52 -8.41
C LYS A 48 -2.56 1.47 -7.57
N ILE A 49 -2.36 1.15 -6.29
CA ILE A 49 -1.53 1.92 -5.38
C ILE A 49 -0.07 1.87 -5.83
N LYS A 50 0.45 0.69 -6.21
CA LYS A 50 1.79 0.55 -6.76
C LYS A 50 1.97 1.42 -8.00
N THR A 51 1.09 1.27 -9.00
CA THR A 51 1.14 2.04 -10.24
C THR A 51 1.06 3.55 -9.99
N TYR A 52 0.22 3.97 -9.05
CA TYR A 52 0.09 5.38 -8.67
C TYR A 52 1.39 5.95 -8.12
N PHE A 53 2.03 5.30 -7.14
CA PHE A 53 3.26 5.80 -6.56
C PHE A 53 4.46 5.72 -7.52
N ASP A 54 4.55 4.65 -8.32
CA ASP A 54 5.57 4.54 -9.38
C ASP A 54 5.41 5.70 -10.40
N ALA A 55 4.18 6.00 -10.82
CA ALA A 55 3.91 7.11 -11.74
C ALA A 55 4.15 8.49 -11.10
N LEU A 56 3.74 8.67 -9.83
CA LEU A 56 3.95 9.91 -9.08
C LEU A 56 5.44 10.26 -8.98
N LEU A 57 6.28 9.25 -8.78
CA LEU A 57 7.73 9.41 -8.63
C LEU A 57 8.47 9.39 -9.97
N GLY A 58 7.78 9.11 -11.09
CA GLY A 58 8.40 8.98 -12.40
C GLY A 58 9.41 7.83 -12.49
N LYS A 59 9.25 6.79 -11.66
CA LYS A 59 10.21 5.69 -11.50
C LYS A 59 9.51 4.34 -11.67
N GLN A 60 10.14 3.43 -12.40
CA GLN A 60 9.69 2.05 -12.47
C GLN A 60 10.13 1.30 -11.20
N ASP A 61 9.18 0.69 -10.50
CA ASP A 61 9.44 -0.09 -9.27
C ASP A 61 10.07 0.72 -8.14
N ALA A 62 9.63 1.97 -7.93
CA ALA A 62 9.98 2.73 -6.71
C ALA A 62 9.37 2.07 -5.47
N VAL A 63 8.19 1.48 -5.63
CA VAL A 63 7.52 0.70 -4.59
C VAL A 63 8.01 -0.74 -4.63
N GLU A 64 8.58 -1.18 -3.52
CA GLU A 64 9.01 -2.55 -3.28
C GLU A 64 7.83 -3.46 -2.95
N HIS A 65 6.96 -3.04 -2.02
CA HIS A 65 5.81 -3.84 -1.60
C HIS A 65 4.56 -2.99 -1.42
N VAL A 66 3.41 -3.57 -1.77
CA VAL A 66 2.09 -3.08 -1.35
C VAL A 66 1.37 -4.20 -0.62
N LEU A 67 1.31 -4.05 0.70
CA LEU A 67 0.82 -5.05 1.64
C LEU A 67 -0.53 -4.62 2.20
N MET A 68 -1.62 -5.21 1.71
CA MET A 68 -2.97 -4.84 2.11
C MET A 68 -3.47 -5.73 3.24
N LEU A 69 -4.16 -5.15 4.21
CA LEU A 69 -4.77 -5.90 5.32
C LEU A 69 -6.18 -6.37 4.96
N PRO A 70 -6.52 -7.65 5.15
CA PRO A 70 -7.87 -8.15 4.94
C PRO A 70 -8.82 -7.48 5.92
N LEU A 71 -10.00 -7.11 5.43
CA LEU A 71 -11.07 -6.67 6.33
C LEU A 71 -11.63 -7.87 7.06
N LYS A 72 -11.69 -7.80 8.39
CA LYS A 72 -12.54 -8.69 9.18
C LYS A 72 -13.98 -8.47 8.73
N SER A 73 -14.48 -9.39 7.90
CA SER A 73 -15.87 -9.48 7.52
C SER A 73 -16.68 -9.70 8.80
N ARG A 74 -17.41 -8.67 9.29
CA ARG A 74 -18.34 -8.82 10.44
C ARG A 74 -19.61 -9.61 10.08
N CYS A 75 -19.82 -9.90 8.81
CA CYS A 75 -20.95 -10.69 8.33
C CYS A 75 -20.47 -11.57 7.19
N PRO A 76 -20.70 -12.88 7.21
CA PRO A 76 -20.50 -13.71 6.02
C PRO A 76 -21.37 -13.08 4.94
N SER A 77 -20.73 -12.40 3.99
CA SER A 77 -21.43 -11.76 2.89
C SER A 77 -22.15 -12.87 2.14
N LYS A 78 -23.49 -12.82 2.15
CA LYS A 78 -24.40 -13.73 1.42
C LYS A 78 -24.12 -13.81 -0.10
N CYS A 79 -23.07 -13.16 -0.60
CA CYS A 79 -22.69 -13.04 -2.00
C CYS A 79 -21.28 -13.55 -2.33
N GLY A 80 -20.49 -14.09 -1.38
CA GLY A 80 -19.19 -14.73 -1.67
C GLY A 80 -18.12 -13.83 -2.31
N ARG A 81 -18.39 -12.53 -2.49
CA ARG A 81 -17.45 -11.58 -3.10
C ARG A 81 -16.46 -11.08 -2.04
N PRO A 82 -15.14 -11.13 -2.32
CA PRO A 82 -14.14 -10.61 -1.41
C PRO A 82 -14.35 -9.11 -1.19
N VAL A 83 -14.25 -8.68 0.08
CA VAL A 83 -14.39 -7.26 0.45
C VAL A 83 -13.06 -6.56 0.16
N PRO A 84 -13.03 -5.46 -0.62
CA PRO A 84 -11.80 -4.73 -0.91
C PRO A 84 -11.16 -4.23 0.38
N PRO A 85 -9.85 -4.43 0.60
CA PRO A 85 -9.18 -4.00 1.82
C PRO A 85 -9.22 -2.47 1.97
N LYS A 86 -9.35 -1.99 3.22
CA LYS A 86 -9.40 -0.54 3.53
C LYS A 86 -8.05 0.06 3.82
N THR A 87 -7.11 -0.76 4.29
CA THR A 87 -5.85 -0.32 4.86
C THR A 87 -4.74 -1.21 4.35
N GLY A 88 -3.55 -0.66 4.18
CA GLY A 88 -2.35 -1.40 3.85
C GLY A 88 -1.10 -0.56 4.10
N PHE A 89 0.03 -1.09 3.66
CA PHE A 89 1.34 -0.49 3.76
C PHE A 89 2.00 -0.47 2.39
N VAL A 90 2.68 0.62 2.10
CA VAL A 90 3.49 0.81 0.92
C VAL A 90 4.92 0.92 1.38
N VAL A 91 5.76 -0.03 0.97
CA VAL A 91 7.18 -0.06 1.28
C VAL A 91 7.91 0.44 0.04
N PHE A 92 8.63 1.55 0.19
CA PHE A 92 9.47 2.11 -0.85
C PHE A 92 10.87 1.49 -0.79
N ARG A 93 11.50 1.32 -1.96
CA ARG A 93 12.90 0.88 -2.03
C ARG A 93 13.83 1.91 -1.37
N GLU A 94 13.58 3.18 -1.66
CA GLU A 94 14.36 4.31 -1.20
C GLU A 94 13.56 5.16 -0.20
N SER A 95 14.22 5.66 0.85
CA SER A 95 13.59 6.58 1.82
C SER A 95 13.25 7.94 1.20
N SER A 96 14.05 8.38 0.22
CA SER A 96 13.80 9.59 -0.55
C SER A 96 12.46 9.54 -1.31
N ASP A 97 12.10 8.35 -1.83
CA ASP A 97 10.84 8.13 -2.55
C ASP A 97 9.64 8.17 -1.62
N ALA A 98 9.74 7.57 -0.43
CA ALA A 98 8.70 7.70 0.60
C ALA A 98 8.52 9.16 1.04
N MET A 99 9.61 9.91 1.17
CA MET A 99 9.57 11.34 1.53
C MET A 99 8.88 12.18 0.44
N MET A 100 9.22 11.96 -0.84
CA MET A 100 8.56 12.64 -1.95
C MET A 100 7.08 12.26 -2.07
N ALA A 101 6.75 10.98 -1.91
CA ALA A 101 5.36 10.52 -1.91
C ALA A 101 4.55 11.17 -0.78
N ARG A 102 5.15 11.37 0.39
CA ARG A 102 4.52 12.04 1.54
C ARG A 102 4.34 13.54 1.34
N SER A 103 5.26 14.22 0.66
CA SER A 103 5.22 15.68 0.48
C SER A 103 4.03 16.17 -0.35
N VAL A 104 3.42 15.29 -1.15
CA VAL A 104 2.16 15.55 -1.88
C VAL A 104 0.98 15.82 -0.94
N GLY A 105 1.06 15.34 0.30
CA GLY A 105 0.05 15.54 1.34
C GLY A 105 -0.63 14.25 1.77
N SER A 106 -1.43 14.37 2.83
CA SER A 106 -2.04 13.22 3.50
C SER A 106 -3.26 12.64 2.77
N ASP A 107 -3.99 13.43 1.99
CA ASP A 107 -5.09 12.94 1.16
C ASP A 107 -4.64 13.00 -0.31
N GLN A 108 -4.62 11.84 -0.98
CA GLN A 108 -4.06 11.70 -2.32
C GLN A 108 -5.09 11.10 -3.27
N LEU A 109 -5.33 11.77 -4.40
CA LEU A 109 -6.25 11.33 -5.43
C LEU A 109 -5.56 10.33 -6.36
N VAL A 110 -5.92 9.05 -6.25
CA VAL A 110 -5.31 7.94 -7.01
C VAL A 110 -5.96 7.79 -8.39
N ASN A 111 -7.26 8.06 -8.48
CA ASN A 111 -8.01 8.18 -9.72
C ASN A 111 -9.26 9.04 -9.47
N ASP A 112 -10.01 9.37 -10.53
CA ASP A 112 -11.16 10.29 -10.51
C ASP A 112 -12.21 10.01 -9.42
N ASN A 113 -12.27 8.79 -8.89
CA ASN A 113 -13.28 8.37 -7.90
C ASN A 113 -12.68 7.88 -6.57
N ALA A 114 -11.36 7.92 -6.37
CA ALA A 114 -10.73 7.36 -5.18
C ALA A 114 -9.61 8.24 -4.61
N VAL A 115 -9.89 8.78 -3.42
CA VAL A 115 -8.90 9.40 -2.54
C VAL A 115 -8.46 8.38 -1.49
N ILE A 116 -7.15 8.18 -1.37
CA ILE A 116 -6.54 7.45 -0.26
C ILE A 116 -6.00 8.43 0.77
N LYS A 117 -5.93 7.98 2.02
CA LYS A 117 -5.22 8.71 3.07
C LYS A 117 -3.86 8.06 3.31
N VAL A 118 -2.80 8.85 3.31
CA VAL A 118 -1.41 8.44 3.47
C VAL A 118 -0.87 8.99 4.78
N GLU A 119 -0.24 8.13 5.57
CA GLU A 119 0.37 8.47 6.86
C GLU A 119 1.72 7.76 6.96
N THR A 120 2.68 8.32 7.72
CA THR A 120 3.93 7.60 8.02
C THR A 120 3.63 6.46 8.99
N TYR A 121 4.26 5.31 8.77
CA TYR A 121 4.20 4.19 9.68
C TYR A 121 5.48 4.10 10.51
N ASP A 122 5.35 4.09 11.83
CA ASP A 122 6.45 4.07 12.80
C ASP A 122 6.76 2.68 13.35
N GLY A 123 5.99 1.65 13.00
CA GLY A 123 6.22 0.28 13.49
C GLY A 123 5.37 -0.11 14.70
N PHE A 124 4.54 0.79 15.24
CA PHE A 124 3.73 0.55 16.44
C PHE A 124 2.21 0.50 16.18
#